data_AF-A0A653C6F1-F1
#
_entry.id   AF-A0A653C6F1-F1
#
_cell.length_a   1.000
_cell.length_b   1.000
_cell.length_c   1.000
_cell.angle_alpha   90.00
_cell.angle_beta   90.00
_cell.angle_gamma   90.00
#
_symmetry.space_group_name_H-M   'P 1'
#
loop_
_entity.id
_entity.type
_entity.pdbx_description
1 polymer ?
#
loop_
_entity_poly.entity_id
_entity_poly.type
_entity_poly.pdbx_seq_one_letter_code
_entity_poly.pdbx_strand_id
1 'polypeptide(L)'
;MKAKITNENEGETASKDKDQDLSFFDEIRVEDPRVAEFCAKTTEPAPYDILLTCLQRNFGLDDLQISYQGNNAGHQGNEFTMTVGKHKATVQCKNKRDGKQRASQAILQALHPSITSWGSLLRLYGNRSIKGFKEKKMEEQEITSLQSKAAVNQPNYAILNKLFLELGKLKEKKAARIASGLSETGTAPKTNLKNVDL
;
A
#
# COMPACT_ATOMS: atom_id res chain seq x y z
N MET A 1 18.01 33.03 30.35
CA MET A 1 18.35 31.63 30.00
C MET A 1 17.07 30.82 29.94
N LYS A 2 16.60 30.43 28.74
CA LYS A 2 15.49 29.47 28.59
C LYS A 2 15.93 28.43 27.57
N ALA A 3 16.25 27.23 28.05
CA ALA A 3 16.55 26.09 27.21
C ALA A 3 15.22 25.55 26.66
N LYS A 4 15.12 25.48 25.33
CA LYS A 4 14.04 24.82 24.62
C LYS A 4 14.57 23.45 24.24
N ILE A 5 14.16 22.43 24.99
CA ILE A 5 14.45 21.02 24.70
C ILE A 5 13.51 20.61 23.57
N THR A 6 14.05 20.41 22.37
CA THR A 6 13.37 19.72 21.27
C THR A 6 13.59 18.23 21.45
N ASN A 7 12.51 17.49 21.63
CA ASN A 7 12.47 16.03 21.74
C ASN A 7 12.35 15.46 20.31
N GLU A 8 13.44 14.90 19.77
CA GLU A 8 13.47 14.16 18.51
C GLU A 8 13.66 12.68 18.82
N ASN A 9 12.57 11.95 19.11
CA ASN A 9 12.62 10.47 19.17
C ASN A 9 11.25 9.78 19.05
N GLU A 10 10.47 10.07 18.00
CA GLU A 10 9.16 9.42 17.75
C GLU A 10 9.13 8.51 16.49
N GLY A 11 10.28 8.25 15.86
CA GLY A 11 10.34 7.53 14.58
C GLY A 11 10.44 6.00 14.68
N GLU A 12 11.07 5.45 15.72
CA GLU A 12 11.47 4.02 15.72
C GLU A 12 10.55 3.08 16.51
N THR A 13 9.78 3.60 17.48
CA THR A 13 8.89 2.80 18.33
C THR A 13 7.57 2.45 17.65
N ALA A 14 7.04 3.32 16.79
CA ALA A 14 5.75 3.12 16.13
C ALA A 14 5.72 1.97 15.11
N SER A 15 6.88 1.56 14.58
CA SER A 15 7.01 0.46 13.62
C SER A 15 6.93 -0.93 14.28
N LYS A 16 7.46 -1.09 15.50
CA LYS A 16 7.44 -2.37 16.22
C LYS A 16 6.07 -2.70 16.80
N ASP A 17 5.39 -1.71 17.38
CA ASP A 17 4.08 -1.88 18.02
C ASP A 17 3.02 -2.33 17.00
N LYS A 18 3.03 -1.71 15.82
CA LYS A 18 2.10 -2.05 14.73
C LYS A 18 2.39 -3.40 14.10
N ASP A 19 3.63 -3.91 14.17
CA ASP A 19 3.98 -5.25 13.64
C ASP A 19 3.48 -6.35 14.58
N GLN A 20 3.44 -6.09 15.89
CA GLN A 20 2.74 -6.93 16.85
C GLN A 20 1.22 -6.92 16.59
N ASP A 21 0.62 -5.78 16.24
CA ASP A 21 -0.80 -5.73 15.88
C ASP A 21 -1.16 -6.59 14.65
N LEU A 22 -0.24 -6.74 13.69
CA LEU A 22 -0.44 -7.62 12.53
C LEU A 22 -0.28 -9.10 12.85
N SER A 23 0.49 -9.44 13.89
CA SER A 23 0.68 -10.84 14.31
C SER A 23 -0.62 -11.49 14.78
N PHE A 24 -1.55 -10.70 15.35
CA PHE A 24 -2.91 -11.15 15.67
C PHE A 24 -3.66 -11.68 14.43
N PHE A 25 -3.45 -11.07 13.26
CA PHE A 25 -4.09 -11.49 12.02
C PHE A 25 -3.45 -12.74 11.39
N ASP A 26 -2.30 -13.19 11.86
CA ASP A 26 -1.67 -14.41 11.36
C ASP A 26 -2.39 -15.68 11.83
N GLU A 27 -3.07 -15.61 12.97
CA GLU A 27 -3.89 -16.70 13.50
C GLU A 27 -5.28 -16.74 12.87
N ILE A 28 -5.71 -15.64 12.23
CA ILE A 28 -7.03 -15.52 11.62
C ILE A 28 -7.00 -16.03 10.19
N ARG A 29 -7.92 -16.95 9.86
CA ARG A 29 -8.11 -17.45 8.51
C ARG A 29 -8.76 -16.41 7.60
N VAL A 30 -8.43 -16.45 6.31
CA VAL A 30 -8.97 -15.51 5.30
C VAL A 30 -10.50 -15.53 5.24
N GLU A 31 -11.12 -16.70 5.39
CA GLU A 31 -12.57 -16.91 5.31
C GLU A 31 -13.30 -16.70 6.66
N ASP A 32 -12.61 -16.27 7.73
CA ASP A 32 -13.28 -16.07 9.02
C ASP A 32 -14.30 -14.90 8.92
N PRO A 33 -15.58 -15.13 9.26
CA PRO A 33 -16.63 -14.11 9.19
C PRO A 33 -16.31 -12.81 9.94
N ARG A 34 -15.48 -12.88 10.99
CA ARG A 34 -15.13 -11.76 11.87
C ARG A 34 -14.02 -10.88 11.30
N VAL A 35 -13.34 -11.28 10.23
CA VAL A 35 -12.25 -10.51 9.61
C VAL A 35 -12.67 -9.07 9.31
N ALA A 36 -13.88 -8.87 8.78
CA ALA A 36 -14.38 -7.53 8.47
C ALA A 36 -14.56 -6.65 9.71
N GLU A 37 -14.98 -7.23 10.84
CA GLU A 37 -15.12 -6.54 12.11
C GLU A 37 -13.74 -6.21 12.70
N PHE A 38 -12.79 -7.15 12.65
CA PHE A 38 -11.44 -6.92 13.11
C PHE A 38 -10.74 -5.83 12.31
N CYS A 39 -10.87 -5.83 10.98
CA CYS A 39 -10.33 -4.76 10.14
C CYS A 39 -10.89 -3.38 10.52
N ALA A 40 -12.20 -3.31 10.81
CA ALA A 40 -12.83 -2.06 11.23
C ALA A 40 -12.30 -1.55 12.58
N LYS A 41 -11.99 -2.44 13.53
CA LYS A 41 -11.44 -2.08 14.85
C LYS A 41 -9.97 -1.68 14.79
N THR A 42 -9.17 -2.34 13.95
CA THR A 42 -7.72 -2.11 13.84
C THR A 42 -7.36 -1.08 12.78
N THR A 43 -8.34 -0.43 12.15
CA THR A 43 -8.17 0.54 11.06
C THR A 43 -7.49 -0.03 9.80
N GLU A 44 -7.52 -1.36 9.65
CA GLU A 44 -7.03 -2.05 8.46
C GLU A 44 -8.09 -2.07 7.34
N PRO A 45 -7.68 -2.18 6.06
CA PRO A 45 -8.61 -2.11 4.94
C PRO A 45 -9.57 -3.30 4.95
N ALA A 46 -10.83 -3.05 4.58
CA ALA A 46 -11.83 -4.10 4.54
C ALA A 46 -11.51 -5.14 3.46
N PRO A 47 -12.01 -6.38 3.58
CA PRO A 47 -11.73 -7.44 2.61
C PRO A 47 -11.96 -7.09 1.15
N TYR A 48 -13.03 -6.33 0.86
CA TYR A 48 -13.30 -5.83 -0.47
C TYR A 48 -12.22 -4.85 -0.98
N ASP A 49 -11.67 -4.00 -0.13
CA ASP A 49 -10.64 -3.02 -0.51
C ASP A 49 -9.30 -3.73 -0.76
N ILE A 50 -9.02 -4.78 0.02
CA ILE A 50 -7.89 -5.68 -0.23
C ILE A 50 -8.04 -6.38 -1.57
N LEU A 51 -9.23 -6.90 -1.88
CA LEU A 51 -9.52 -7.51 -3.18
C LEU A 51 -9.31 -6.52 -4.32
N LEU A 52 -9.82 -5.30 -4.21
CA LEU A 52 -9.62 -4.26 -5.24
C LEU A 52 -8.14 -3.97 -5.45
N THR A 53 -7.37 -3.83 -4.36
CA THR A 53 -5.92 -3.60 -4.42
C THR A 53 -5.19 -4.78 -5.07
N CYS A 54 -5.58 -6.01 -4.72
CA CYS A 54 -5.04 -7.22 -5.32
C CYS A 54 -5.29 -7.24 -6.83
N LEU A 55 -6.52 -6.98 -7.26
CA LEU A 55 -6.86 -6.97 -8.68
C LEU A 55 -6.14 -5.86 -9.44
N GLN A 56 -6.12 -4.64 -8.89
CA GLN A 56 -5.46 -3.50 -9.50
C GLN A 56 -3.96 -3.72 -9.70
N ARG A 57 -3.28 -4.41 -8.77
CA ARG A 57 -1.84 -4.70 -8.85
C ARG A 57 -1.50 -5.83 -9.81
N ASN A 58 -2.35 -6.83 -9.93
CA ASN A 58 -2.06 -8.03 -10.72
C ASN A 58 -2.59 -7.95 -12.17
N PHE A 59 -3.73 -7.28 -12.39
CA PHE A 59 -4.44 -7.27 -13.68
C PHE A 59 -4.57 -5.87 -14.31
N GLY A 60 -4.18 -4.81 -13.59
CA GLY A 60 -4.32 -3.43 -14.06
C GLY A 60 -5.73 -2.87 -13.87
N LEU A 61 -5.92 -1.60 -14.26
CA LEU A 61 -7.19 -0.87 -14.06
C LEU A 61 -8.28 -1.23 -15.09
N ASP A 62 -7.88 -1.61 -16.30
CA ASP A 62 -8.80 -1.74 -17.44
C ASP A 62 -9.56 -3.08 -17.49
N ASP A 63 -9.11 -4.11 -16.75
CA ASP A 63 -9.71 -5.47 -16.77
C ASP A 63 -10.48 -5.82 -15.48
N LEU A 64 -10.87 -4.82 -14.69
CA LEU A 64 -11.61 -4.99 -13.44
C LEU A 64 -13.10 -5.27 -13.68
N GLN A 65 -13.43 -6.45 -14.19
CA GLN A 65 -14.80 -6.93 -14.34
C GLN A 65 -15.30 -7.58 -13.03
N ILE A 66 -15.77 -6.74 -12.10
CA ILE A 66 -16.40 -7.20 -10.85
C ILE A 66 -17.92 -7.08 -10.98
N SER A 67 -18.62 -8.22 -10.99
CA SER A 67 -20.08 -8.27 -10.95
C SER A 67 -20.55 -8.75 -9.58
N TYR A 68 -21.51 -8.05 -9.00
CA TYR A 68 -22.11 -8.39 -7.72
C TYR A 68 -23.62 -8.48 -7.86
N GLN A 69 -24.18 -9.66 -7.60
CA GLN A 69 -25.61 -9.94 -7.67
C GLN A 69 -26.11 -10.41 -6.30
N GLY A 70 -27.26 -9.90 -5.86
CA GLY A 70 -27.93 -10.34 -4.64
C GLY A 70 -29.28 -10.93 -4.98
N ASN A 71 -29.49 -12.19 -4.64
CA ASN A 71 -30.75 -12.90 -4.75
C ASN A 71 -31.40 -12.99 -3.37
N ASN A 72 -32.64 -12.54 -3.26
CA ASN A 72 -33.40 -12.71 -2.02
C ASN A 72 -33.98 -14.14 -2.02
N ALA A 73 -33.30 -15.08 -1.38
CA ALA A 73 -33.75 -16.46 -1.27
C ALA A 73 -34.72 -16.61 -0.07
N GLY A 74 -35.82 -15.86 -0.09
CA GLY A 74 -36.98 -16.00 0.80
C GLY A 74 -36.65 -16.39 2.25
N HIS A 75 -37.27 -17.48 2.73
CA HIS A 75 -37.19 -17.95 4.12
C HIS A 75 -35.81 -18.44 4.59
N GLN A 76 -34.82 -18.61 3.69
CA GLN A 76 -33.49 -19.16 4.01
C GLN A 76 -32.36 -18.10 4.04
N GLY A 77 -32.68 -16.82 3.83
CA GLY A 77 -31.73 -15.71 3.88
C GLY A 77 -31.33 -15.18 2.50
N ASN A 78 -30.60 -14.06 2.45
CA ASN A 78 -30.18 -13.47 1.18
C ASN A 78 -28.91 -14.15 0.68
N GLU A 79 -28.91 -14.55 -0.59
CA GLU A 79 -27.77 -15.12 -1.27
C GLU A 79 -27.07 -14.04 -2.09
N PHE A 80 -25.76 -13.89 -1.91
CA PHE A 80 -24.96 -12.92 -2.64
C PHE A 80 -23.91 -13.64 -3.47
N THR A 81 -23.91 -13.38 -4.76
CA THR A 81 -22.95 -13.93 -5.71
C THR A 81 -22.04 -12.81 -6.21
N MET A 82 -20.73 -13.01 -6.07
CA MET A 82 -19.72 -12.13 -6.63
C MET A 82 -18.89 -12.88 -7.67
N THR A 83 -18.72 -12.25 -8.83
CA THR A 83 -17.91 -12.77 -9.93
C THR A 83 -16.79 -11.79 -10.22
N VAL A 84 -15.57 -12.30 -10.26
CA VAL A 84 -14.34 -11.55 -10.50
C VAL A 84 -13.54 -12.31 -11.55
N GLY A 85 -13.63 -11.86 -12.82
CA GLY A 85 -13.06 -12.56 -13.96
C GLY A 85 -13.51 -14.02 -14.02
N LYS A 86 -12.57 -14.96 -13.82
CA LYS A 86 -12.81 -16.41 -13.83
C LYS A 86 -13.30 -17.00 -12.48
N HIS A 87 -13.26 -16.23 -11.40
CA HIS A 87 -13.63 -16.72 -10.07
C HIS A 87 -15.04 -16.26 -9.71
N LYS A 88 -15.86 -17.19 -9.23
CA LYS A 88 -17.23 -16.94 -8.78
C LYS A 88 -17.39 -17.48 -7.36
N ALA A 89 -17.91 -16.65 -6.46
CA ALA A 89 -18.20 -17.02 -5.09
C ALA A 89 -19.64 -16.66 -4.74
N THR A 90 -20.33 -17.59 -4.08
CA THR A 90 -21.71 -17.41 -3.63
C THR A 90 -21.76 -17.61 -2.12
N VAL A 91 -22.31 -16.63 -1.39
CA VAL A 91 -22.37 -16.62 0.07
C VAL A 91 -23.76 -16.25 0.57
N GLN A 92 -24.24 -16.97 1.57
CA GLN A 92 -25.50 -16.64 2.24
C GLN A 92 -25.22 -15.66 3.39
N CYS A 93 -25.82 -14.47 3.35
CA CYS A 93 -25.64 -13.45 4.39
C CYS A 93 -26.95 -12.73 4.70
N LYS A 94 -27.07 -12.19 5.92
CA LYS A 94 -28.25 -11.38 6.28
C LYS A 94 -28.25 -10.04 5.54
N ASN A 95 -27.07 -9.41 5.43
CA ASN A 95 -26.89 -8.05 4.92
C ASN A 95 -26.09 -8.03 3.61
N LYS A 96 -26.42 -7.07 2.72
CA LYS A 96 -25.65 -6.83 1.48
C LYS A 96 -24.20 -6.42 1.76
N ARG A 97 -23.96 -5.65 2.83
CA ARG A 97 -22.61 -5.22 3.23
C ARG A 97 -21.75 -6.42 3.62
N ASP A 98 -22.27 -7.31 4.46
CA ASP A 98 -21.55 -8.52 4.90
C ASP A 98 -21.39 -9.51 3.75
N GLY A 99 -22.42 -9.65 2.92
CA GLY A 99 -22.36 -10.43 1.67
C GLY A 99 -21.21 -10.01 0.78
N LYS A 100 -21.04 -8.70 0.58
CA LYS A 100 -19.92 -8.15 -0.18
C LYS A 100 -18.56 -8.50 0.43
N GLN A 101 -18.41 -8.37 1.75
CA GLN A 101 -17.13 -8.68 2.41
C GLN A 101 -16.82 -10.18 2.39
N ARG A 102 -17.79 -11.04 2.69
CA ARG A 102 -17.60 -12.51 2.69
C ARG A 102 -17.35 -13.06 1.28
N ALA A 103 -18.07 -12.56 0.29
CA ALA A 103 -17.78 -12.92 -1.10
C ALA A 103 -16.35 -12.49 -1.49
N SER A 104 -15.89 -11.33 -1.01
CA SER A 104 -14.52 -10.87 -1.24
C SER A 104 -13.46 -11.76 -0.59
N GLN A 105 -13.70 -12.22 0.64
CA GLN A 105 -12.82 -13.19 1.30
C GLN A 105 -12.72 -14.50 0.52
N ALA A 106 -13.86 -15.06 0.08
CA ALA A 106 -13.89 -16.29 -0.69
C ALA A 106 -13.14 -16.16 -2.03
N ILE A 107 -13.32 -15.03 -2.73
CA ILE A 107 -12.56 -14.75 -3.96
C ILE A 107 -11.07 -14.58 -3.67
N LEU A 108 -10.69 -13.88 -2.58
CA LEU A 108 -9.29 -13.74 -2.18
C LEU A 108 -8.64 -15.10 -1.89
N GLN A 109 -9.35 -16.02 -1.24
CA GLN A 109 -8.88 -17.37 -1.00
C GLN A 109 -8.69 -18.15 -2.32
N ALA A 110 -9.62 -17.99 -3.28
CA ALA A 110 -9.51 -18.61 -4.60
C ALA A 110 -8.34 -18.04 -5.42
N LEU A 111 -8.03 -16.74 -5.28
CA LEU A 111 -6.90 -16.08 -5.92
C LEU A 111 -5.55 -16.46 -5.30
N HIS A 112 -5.52 -16.73 -3.99
CA HIS A 112 -4.33 -17.12 -3.26
C HIS A 112 -4.53 -18.42 -2.46
N PRO A 113 -4.57 -19.59 -3.13
CA PRO A 113 -4.80 -20.87 -2.45
C PRO A 113 -3.73 -21.20 -1.40
N SER A 114 -2.51 -20.69 -1.57
CA SER A 114 -1.38 -20.92 -0.66
C SER A 114 -1.41 -20.03 0.59
N ILE A 115 -2.22 -18.96 0.59
CA ILE A 115 -2.30 -18.04 1.72
C ILE A 115 -3.51 -18.41 2.55
N THR A 116 -3.26 -18.84 3.79
CA THR A 116 -4.30 -19.27 4.72
C THR A 116 -4.61 -18.22 5.78
N SER A 117 -3.66 -17.33 6.09
CA SER A 117 -3.80 -16.30 7.11
C SER A 117 -4.12 -14.92 6.54
N TRP A 118 -4.96 -14.17 7.25
CA TRP A 118 -5.31 -12.80 6.87
C TRP A 118 -4.13 -11.83 7.03
N GLY A 119 -3.28 -12.05 8.04
CA GLY A 119 -2.08 -11.24 8.28
C GLY A 119 -1.13 -11.23 7.09
N SER A 120 -0.98 -12.37 6.40
CA SER A 120 -0.22 -12.46 5.16
C SER A 120 -0.81 -11.59 4.05
N LEU A 121 -2.14 -11.60 3.87
CA LEU A 121 -2.82 -10.73 2.91
C LEU A 121 -2.67 -9.25 3.27
N LEU A 122 -2.74 -8.88 4.55
CA LEU A 122 -2.53 -7.52 5.01
C LEU A 122 -1.10 -7.02 4.75
N ARG A 123 -0.09 -7.90 4.87
CA ARG A 123 1.29 -7.53 4.52
C ARG A 123 1.45 -7.28 3.02
N LEU A 124 0.78 -8.07 2.18
CA LEU A 124 0.86 -7.95 0.72
C LEU A 124 0.04 -6.77 0.16
N TYR A 125 -1.18 -6.58 0.68
CA TYR A 125 -2.19 -5.71 0.09
C TYR A 125 -2.79 -4.70 1.08
N GLY A 126 -2.47 -4.79 2.36
CA GLY A 126 -2.98 -3.89 3.39
C GLY A 126 -2.36 -2.48 3.34
N ASN A 127 -2.69 -1.67 4.34
CA ASN A 127 -2.35 -0.24 4.37
C ASN A 127 -0.86 0.05 4.22
N ARG A 128 0.01 -0.81 4.78
CA ARG A 128 1.47 -0.66 4.66
C ARG A 128 1.95 -0.80 3.22
N SER A 129 1.39 -1.77 2.50
CA SER A 129 1.69 -1.96 1.09
C SER A 129 1.13 -0.82 0.23
N ILE A 130 -0.04 -0.28 0.59
CA ILE A 130 -0.74 0.77 -0.18
C ILE A 130 -0.10 2.14 0.02
N LYS A 131 0.38 2.46 1.24
CA LYS A 131 1.05 3.73 1.54
C LYS A 131 2.26 3.94 0.64
N GLY A 132 3.12 2.94 0.45
CA GLY A 132 4.26 3.06 -0.45
C GLY A 132 3.88 3.36 -1.92
N PHE A 133 2.76 2.81 -2.42
CA PHE A 133 2.31 3.09 -3.79
C PHE A 133 1.65 4.46 -3.94
N LYS A 134 0.77 4.84 -2.99
CA LYS A 134 0.10 6.16 -3.01
C LYS A 134 1.07 7.30 -2.74
N GLU A 135 2.01 7.12 -1.81
CA GLU A 135 3.05 8.10 -1.49
C GLU A 135 3.99 8.27 -2.68
N LYS A 136 4.45 7.18 -3.31
CA LYS A 136 5.26 7.26 -4.53
C LYS A 136 4.54 7.96 -5.70
N LYS A 137 3.26 7.66 -5.91
CA LYS A 137 2.44 8.34 -6.92
C LYS A 137 2.20 9.82 -6.59
N MET A 138 2.00 10.14 -5.32
CA MET A 138 1.84 11.52 -4.86
C MET A 138 3.15 12.29 -4.99
N GLU A 139 4.29 11.66 -4.77
CA GLU A 139 5.63 12.21 -4.97
C GLU A 139 5.92 12.48 -6.46
N GLU A 140 5.54 11.57 -7.36
CA GLU A 140 5.56 11.78 -8.81
C GLU A 140 4.66 12.96 -9.24
N GLN A 141 3.46 13.07 -8.66
CA GLN A 141 2.54 14.18 -8.91
C GLN A 141 3.04 15.51 -8.32
N GLU A 142 3.72 15.47 -7.17
CA GLU A 142 4.35 16.63 -6.57
C GLU A 142 5.45 17.17 -7.47
N ILE A 143 6.29 16.32 -8.06
CA ILE A 143 7.30 16.73 -9.06
C ILE A 143 6.65 17.42 -10.26
N THR A 144 5.55 16.86 -10.78
CA THR A 144 4.80 17.45 -11.91
C THR A 144 4.18 18.81 -11.53
N SER A 145 3.64 18.93 -10.32
CA SER A 145 3.09 20.19 -9.80
C SER A 145 4.20 21.22 -9.60
N LEU A 146 5.36 20.83 -9.09
CA LEU A 146 6.51 21.70 -8.93
C LEU A 146 6.98 22.20 -10.31
N GLN A 147 6.99 21.35 -11.34
CA GLN A 147 7.27 21.76 -12.72
C GLN A 147 6.26 22.79 -13.24
N SER A 148 4.96 22.63 -12.95
CA SER A 148 3.94 23.63 -13.34
C SER A 148 4.06 24.98 -12.61
N LYS A 149 4.71 25.03 -11.45
CA LYS A 149 4.99 26.26 -10.69
C LYS A 149 6.23 27.00 -11.18
N ALA A 150 6.96 26.45 -12.15
CA ALA A 150 8.08 27.14 -12.78
C ALA A 150 7.56 28.34 -13.59
N ALA A 151 8.03 29.53 -13.27
CA ALA A 151 7.85 30.68 -14.13
C ALA A 151 8.67 30.50 -15.41
N VAL A 152 8.11 30.85 -16.57
CA VAL A 152 8.82 30.81 -17.86
C VAL A 152 10.09 31.67 -17.73
N ASN A 153 11.25 31.09 -18.11
CA ASN A 153 12.59 31.69 -18.04
C ASN A 153 13.18 31.92 -16.64
N GLN A 154 12.70 31.25 -15.58
CA GLN A 154 13.41 31.18 -14.31
C GLN A 154 13.67 29.75 -13.84
N PRO A 155 14.80 29.50 -13.14
CA PRO A 155 15.09 28.19 -12.57
C PRO A 155 14.05 27.81 -11.51
N ASN A 156 13.65 26.54 -11.50
CA ASN A 156 12.65 26.02 -10.58
C ASN A 156 13.26 25.78 -9.19
N TYR A 157 13.27 26.84 -8.36
CA TYR A 157 13.77 26.80 -6.99
C TYR A 157 13.05 25.78 -6.10
N ALA A 158 11.81 25.42 -6.43
CA ALA A 158 11.04 24.46 -5.65
C ALA A 158 11.56 23.02 -5.86
N ILE A 159 11.94 22.67 -7.10
CA ILE A 159 12.62 21.40 -7.41
C ILE A 159 14.03 21.38 -6.80
N LEU A 160 14.78 22.48 -6.90
CA LEU A 160 16.14 22.57 -6.34
C LEU A 160 16.14 22.41 -4.81
N ASN A 161 15.16 23.00 -4.11
CA ASN A 161 15.03 22.84 -2.65
C ASN A 161 14.63 21.41 -2.26
N LYS A 162 13.70 20.76 -3.00
CA LYS A 162 13.35 19.34 -2.75
C LYS A 162 14.57 18.44 -2.97
N LEU A 163 15.35 18.70 -4.03
CA LEU A 163 16.60 17.97 -4.31
C LEU A 163 17.63 18.16 -3.19
N PHE A 164 17.80 19.38 -2.68
CA PHE A 164 18.73 19.65 -1.58
C PHE A 164 18.36 18.87 -0.30
N LEU A 165 17.07 18.82 0.04
CA LEU A 165 16.58 18.03 1.18
C LEU A 165 16.81 16.52 0.99
N GLU A 166 16.51 15.98 -0.20
CA GLU A 166 16.73 14.56 -0.48
C GLU A 166 18.22 14.18 -0.53
N LEU A 167 19.08 15.06 -1.04
CA LEU A 167 20.53 14.89 -0.98
C LEU A 167 21.06 14.93 0.46
N GLY A 168 20.46 15.75 1.33
CA GLY A 168 20.73 15.74 2.77
C GLY A 168 20.43 14.38 3.41
N LYS A 169 19.23 13.85 3.18
CA LYS A 169 18.82 12.51 3.64
C LYS A 169 19.73 11.40 3.09
N LEU A 170 20.14 11.49 1.83
CA LEU A 170 21.10 10.54 1.23
C LEU A 170 22.48 10.61 1.88
N LYS A 171 22.97 11.81 2.22
CA LYS A 171 24.24 12.01 2.90
C LYS A 171 24.22 11.36 4.28
N GLU A 172 23.14 11.54 5.04
CA GLU A 172 22.95 10.90 6.35
C GLU A 172 22.91 9.38 6.25
N LYS A 173 22.15 8.84 5.28
CA LYS A 173 22.11 7.39 5.00
C LYS A 173 23.47 6.83 4.61
N LYS A 174 24.23 7.54 3.77
CA LYS A 174 25.61 7.15 3.41
C LYS A 174 26.55 7.22 4.60
N ALA A 175 26.46 8.24 5.44
CA ALA A 175 27.26 8.36 6.66
C ALA A 175 26.95 7.24 7.66
N ALA A 176 25.67 6.89 7.85
CA ALA A 176 25.25 5.77 8.67
C ALA A 176 25.76 4.41 8.11
N ARG A 177 25.83 4.26 6.79
CA ARG A 177 26.36 3.07 6.11
C ARG A 177 27.88 2.93 6.25
N ILE A 178 28.60 4.05 6.20
CA ILE A 178 30.05 4.10 6.43
C ILE A 178 30.37 3.83 7.91
N ALA A 179 29.58 4.39 8.84
CA ALA A 179 29.73 4.16 10.28
C ALA A 179 29.45 2.70 10.69
N SER A 180 28.64 1.97 9.93
CA SER A 180 28.31 0.53 10.14
C SER A 180 29.27 -0.44 9.44
N GLY A 181 30.38 0.06 8.85
CA GLY A 181 31.51 -0.78 8.43
C GLY A 181 31.41 -1.45 7.06
N LEU A 182 30.47 -1.05 6.20
CA LEU A 182 30.39 -1.57 4.82
C LEU A 182 31.14 -0.65 3.84
N SER A 183 32.37 -1.04 3.45
CA SER A 183 33.14 -0.37 2.41
C SER A 183 32.65 -0.79 1.02
N GLU A 184 32.04 0.13 0.27
CA GLU A 184 31.85 -0.06 -1.18
C GLU A 184 33.06 0.51 -1.92
N THR A 185 33.85 -0.41 -2.49
CA THR A 185 34.79 -0.14 -3.58
C THR A 185 34.06 0.55 -4.72
N GLY A 186 34.55 1.73 -5.10
CA GLY A 186 33.93 2.56 -6.11
C GLY A 186 33.87 1.92 -7.49
N THR A 187 32.81 2.22 -8.22
CA THR A 187 32.85 2.29 -9.68
C THR A 187 32.01 3.50 -10.09
N ALA A 188 32.70 4.60 -10.39
CA ALA A 188 32.07 5.79 -10.96
C ALA A 188 31.48 5.43 -12.34
N PRO A 189 30.22 5.80 -12.64
CA PRO A 189 29.72 5.70 -14.00
C PRO A 189 30.46 6.73 -14.86
N LYS A 190 31.26 6.26 -15.83
CA LYS A 190 31.87 7.10 -16.86
C LYS A 190 30.75 7.77 -17.66
N THR A 191 30.57 9.07 -17.45
CA THR A 191 29.71 9.92 -18.26
C THR A 191 30.34 10.09 -19.65
N ASN A 192 29.75 9.47 -20.67
CA ASN A 192 30.00 9.86 -22.07
C ASN A 192 29.12 11.08 -22.38
N LEU A 193 29.59 12.29 -22.03
CA LEU A 193 29.14 13.48 -22.73
C LEU A 193 29.84 13.48 -24.09
N LYS A 194 29.14 13.06 -25.14
CA LYS A 194 29.46 13.50 -26.49
C LYS A 194 28.67 14.77 -26.74
N ASN A 195 29.39 15.86 -26.93
CA ASN A 195 28.90 17.11 -27.50
C ASN A 195 28.01 16.81 -28.71
N VAL A 196 26.84 17.42 -28.74
CA VAL A 196 26.13 17.69 -29.99
C VAL A 196 26.18 19.20 -30.15
N ASP A 197 27.06 19.62 -31.05
CA ASP A 197 27.08 20.95 -31.63
C ASP A 197 25.86 21.16 -32.55
N LEU A 198 25.40 22.42 -32.58
CA LEU A 198 24.29 23.06 -33.30
C LEU A 198 22.88 22.92 -32.69
#